data_AF-A0AA86SUR7-F1
#
_entry.id   AF-A0AA86SUR7-F1
#
_cell.length_a   1.000
_cell.length_b   1.000
_cell.length_c   1.000
_cell.angle_alpha   90.00
_cell.angle_beta   90.00
_cell.angle_gamma   90.00
#
_symmetry.space_group_name_H-M   'P 1'
#
loop_
_entity.id
_entity.type
_entity.pdbx_description
1 polymer ?
#
loop_
_entity_poly.entity_id
_entity_poly.type
_entity_poly.pdbx_seq_one_letter_code
_entity_poly.pdbx_strand_id
1 'polypeptide(L)'
;MEGSLSNIPISTFVFDHQTSPAEDAQALHHAFRGWGSVSKAMIAILGNKNVHQRQEVIRIYEEIYQDNLIKRLEFEISNDFERAVYWWMLEPAYRDAALVNAAINGHKDYHVIAEIVCVLSAQELMAVRLAYHARYKRSLEEDVATHTTGYLRQANFDWIAIKEKKPNYEEVIRILTTRSKTQLVATFNHYKDEHGISISKKLVDQSYDDFLKVVHTGIRCINDHKKYYEKVLRNAIKMFGTDYDGLSRVVVTRAEKDLKNIKELYYKKNNVHLEDAVSKEISGDYKKFILTLLGDKTKEIFLIADIIRKGWSACKVAMSGFSKQGYYRNTGHRNVHQRREIIRTYKEIYHENLINYLESKISGDFKKAVYWWMSEPADRDAVLMNVAIKNGPKDYHVVAEIACVQLKNSWQ
;
A
#
# COMPACT_ATOMS: atom_id res chain seq x y z
N MET A 1 -26.68 -16.56 21.64
CA MET A 1 -25.64 -15.53 21.86
C MET A 1 -24.38 -16.02 21.19
N GLU A 2 -24.24 -15.80 19.89
CA GLU A 2 -23.01 -16.04 19.14
C GLU A 2 -22.82 -14.80 18.25
N GLY A 3 -21.94 -13.91 18.68
CA GLY A 3 -21.61 -12.67 17.98
C GLY A 3 -20.49 -12.91 16.98
N SER A 4 -20.77 -12.55 15.73
CA SER A 4 -19.87 -12.59 14.58
C SER A 4 -18.57 -11.80 14.80
N LEU A 5 -17.46 -12.51 14.98
CA LEU A 5 -16.10 -11.97 14.84
C LEU A 5 -15.64 -12.01 13.37
N SER A 6 -16.37 -11.33 12.48
CA SER A 6 -15.96 -11.20 11.07
C SER A 6 -16.13 -9.77 10.58
N ASN A 7 -15.17 -8.90 10.91
CA ASN A 7 -14.81 -7.72 10.12
C ASN A 7 -13.61 -6.98 10.74
N ILE A 8 -12.44 -7.64 10.78
CA ILE A 8 -11.17 -6.93 11.00
C ILE A 8 -10.70 -6.44 9.61
N PRO A 9 -10.48 -5.12 9.40
CA PRO A 9 -9.96 -4.63 8.13
C PRO A 9 -8.58 -5.24 7.86
N ILE A 10 -8.45 -5.90 6.72
CA ILE A 10 -7.20 -6.53 6.28
C ILE A 10 -6.28 -5.42 5.77
N SER A 11 -5.50 -4.83 6.67
CA SER A 11 -4.44 -3.87 6.34
C SER A 11 -3.44 -4.50 5.36
N THR A 12 -3.00 -3.72 4.38
CA THR A 12 -1.94 -4.12 3.43
C THR A 12 -0.55 -4.14 4.08
N PHE A 13 -0.42 -3.53 5.26
CA PHE A 13 0.85 -3.25 5.90
C PHE A 13 1.27 -4.31 6.91
N VAL A 14 2.49 -4.82 6.75
CA VAL A 14 3.23 -5.54 7.80
C VAL A 14 4.03 -4.47 8.57
N PHE A 15 3.66 -4.20 9.82
CA PHE A 15 4.35 -3.23 10.67
C PHE A 15 5.66 -3.85 11.18
N ASP A 16 6.78 -3.16 10.93
CA ASP A 16 8.10 -3.61 11.40
C ASP A 16 8.24 -3.50 12.93
N HIS A 17 9.09 -4.35 13.50
CA HIS A 17 9.42 -4.39 14.92
C HIS A 17 10.33 -3.21 15.32
N GLN A 18 9.89 -2.46 16.34
CA GLN A 18 10.69 -1.80 17.38
C GLN A 18 11.83 -0.85 16.93
N THR A 19 11.49 0.32 16.36
CA THR A 19 12.29 1.54 16.61
C THR A 19 11.57 2.41 17.63
N SER A 20 12.32 3.05 18.54
CA SER A 20 11.72 3.95 19.53
C SER A 20 11.24 5.23 18.83
N PRO A 21 10.04 5.76 19.18
CA PRO A 21 9.58 7.03 18.63
C PRO A 21 10.57 8.20 18.82
N ALA A 22 11.41 8.15 19.87
CA ALA A 22 12.46 9.13 20.10
C ALA A 22 13.63 9.02 19.09
N GLU A 23 14.01 7.81 18.71
CA GLU A 23 15.04 7.57 17.68
C GLU A 23 14.55 8.03 16.31
N ASP A 24 13.27 7.78 16.01
CA ASP A 24 12.63 8.27 14.79
C ASP A 24 12.61 9.80 14.75
N ALA A 25 12.20 10.45 15.86
CA ALA A 25 12.18 11.91 15.96
C ALA A 25 13.59 12.50 15.77
N GLN A 26 14.62 11.89 16.36
CA GLN A 26 16.00 12.30 16.20
C GLN A 26 16.49 12.15 14.76
N ALA A 27 16.20 11.01 14.11
CA ALA A 27 16.56 10.76 12.73
C ALA A 27 15.90 11.77 11.78
N LEU A 28 14.63 12.11 12.01
CA LEU A 28 13.95 13.18 11.27
C LEU A 28 14.63 14.54 11.51
N HIS A 29 14.95 14.88 12.76
CA HIS A 29 15.60 16.16 13.08
C HIS A 29 16.97 16.31 12.42
N HIS A 30 17.80 15.27 12.43
CA HIS A 30 19.08 15.26 11.74
C HIS A 30 18.91 15.45 10.22
N ALA A 31 17.93 14.77 9.62
CA ALA A 31 17.65 14.92 8.19
C ALA A 31 17.29 16.37 7.83
N PHE A 32 16.47 17.04 8.66
CA PHE A 32 16.11 18.45 8.46
C PHE A 32 17.28 19.45 8.70
N ARG A 33 18.35 19.04 9.37
CA ARG A 33 19.58 19.85 9.51
C ARG A 33 20.57 19.68 8.34
N GLY A 34 20.17 18.93 7.31
CA GLY A 34 21.00 18.66 6.14
C GLY A 34 21.95 17.47 6.31
N TRP A 35 21.82 16.70 7.40
CA TRP A 35 22.59 15.47 7.59
C TRP A 35 21.82 14.29 6.98
N GLY A 36 21.86 14.22 5.65
CA GLY A 36 21.14 13.21 4.85
C GLY A 36 20.01 13.79 4.00
N SER A 37 19.23 12.91 3.38
CA SER A 37 18.06 13.30 2.58
C SER A 37 16.80 13.17 3.43
N VAL A 38 16.09 14.27 3.62
CA VAL A 38 14.78 14.32 4.30
C VAL A 38 13.84 13.29 3.69
N SER A 39 13.75 13.24 2.36
CA SER A 39 12.91 12.28 1.63
C SER A 39 13.20 10.83 1.98
N LYS A 40 14.47 10.43 2.07
CA LYS A 40 14.86 9.06 2.44
C LYS A 40 14.51 8.74 3.89
N ALA A 41 14.74 9.66 4.81
CA ALA A 41 14.40 9.49 6.23
C ALA A 41 12.87 9.34 6.40
N MET A 42 12.09 10.19 5.74
CA MET A 42 10.62 10.15 5.76
C MET A 42 10.09 8.81 5.23
N ILE A 43 10.61 8.32 4.11
CA ILE A 43 10.19 7.04 3.53
C ILE A 43 10.50 5.86 4.46
N ALA A 44 11.71 5.83 5.03
CA ALA A 44 12.16 4.73 5.88
C ALA A 44 11.36 4.65 7.20
N ILE A 45 11.17 5.81 7.84
CA ILE A 45 10.55 5.93 9.16
C ILE A 45 9.02 5.89 9.03
N LEU A 46 8.44 6.82 8.27
CA LEU A 46 6.98 7.02 8.24
C LEU A 46 6.28 6.03 7.32
N GLY A 47 6.95 5.59 6.26
CA GLY A 47 6.38 4.65 5.30
C GLY A 47 6.06 3.27 5.90
N ASN A 48 6.58 2.94 7.09
CA ASN A 48 6.38 1.64 7.76
C ASN A 48 5.56 1.73 9.06
N LYS A 49 5.12 2.92 9.46
CA LYS A 49 4.44 3.16 10.74
C LYS A 49 2.96 3.34 10.56
N ASN A 50 2.15 2.82 11.49
CA ASN A 50 0.72 3.11 11.54
C ASN A 50 0.44 4.53 12.05
N VAL A 51 -0.80 5.01 11.91
CA VAL A 51 -1.19 6.36 12.34
C VAL A 51 -0.82 6.64 13.80
N HIS A 52 -1.03 5.70 14.73
CA HIS A 52 -0.72 5.90 16.14
C HIS A 52 0.78 6.10 16.38
N GLN A 53 1.61 5.26 15.74
CA GLN A 53 3.06 5.40 15.78
C GLN A 53 3.52 6.72 15.15
N ARG A 54 2.89 7.18 14.06
CA ARG A 54 3.20 8.47 13.44
C ARG A 54 2.85 9.64 14.36
N GLN A 55 1.68 9.62 15.02
CA GLN A 55 1.30 10.66 15.98
C GLN A 55 2.25 10.69 17.18
N GLU A 56 2.69 9.53 17.64
CA GLU A 56 3.63 9.46 18.76
C GLU A 56 5.01 10.04 18.40
N VAL A 57 5.50 9.79 17.18
CA VAL A 57 6.71 10.43 16.66
C VAL A 57 6.55 11.95 16.56
N ILE A 58 5.40 12.43 16.09
CA ILE A 58 5.10 13.88 16.02
C ILE A 58 5.13 14.50 17.42
N ARG A 59 4.44 13.88 18.39
CA ARG A 59 4.38 14.34 19.78
C ARG A 59 5.78 14.44 20.39
N ILE A 60 6.58 13.38 20.27
CA ILE A 60 7.93 13.34 20.85
C ILE A 60 8.88 14.32 20.15
N TYR A 61 8.76 14.49 18.83
CA TYR A 61 9.51 15.50 18.11
C TYR A 61 9.21 16.90 18.66
N GLU A 62 7.93 17.22 18.84
CA GLU A 62 7.48 18.51 19.38
C GLU A 62 7.98 18.70 20.83
N GLU A 63 7.95 17.67 21.66
CA GLU A 63 8.45 17.74 23.05
C GLU A 63 9.95 17.97 23.13
N ILE A 64 10.75 17.21 22.36
CA ILE A 64 12.21 17.26 22.42
C ILE A 64 12.74 18.55 21.79
N TYR A 65 12.21 18.92 20.61
CA TYR A 65 12.78 20.00 19.80
C TYR A 65 12.00 21.31 19.91
N GLN A 66 10.85 21.33 20.59
CA GLN A 66 9.96 22.49 20.71
C GLN A 66 9.62 23.11 19.34
N ASP A 67 9.54 22.24 18.32
CA ASP A 67 9.33 22.60 16.92
C ASP A 67 8.23 21.72 16.33
N ASN A 68 7.36 22.30 15.51
CA ASN A 68 6.20 21.61 14.97
C ASN A 68 6.54 20.89 13.66
N LEU A 69 6.68 19.58 13.75
CA LEU A 69 7.08 18.72 12.63
C LEU A 69 6.14 18.87 11.41
N ILE A 70 4.84 19.00 11.63
CA ILE A 70 3.85 19.15 10.55
C ILE A 70 3.99 20.49 9.85
N LYS A 71 4.12 21.60 10.60
CA LYS A 71 4.34 22.93 10.02
C LYS A 71 5.65 23.00 9.27
N ARG A 72 6.70 22.35 9.79
CA ARG A 72 7.99 22.29 9.11
C ARG A 72 7.86 21.60 7.76
N LEU A 73 7.10 20.51 7.70
CA LEU A 73 6.76 19.86 6.44
C LEU A 73 5.93 20.75 5.53
N GLU A 74 4.99 21.56 6.06
CA GLU A 74 4.20 22.53 5.29
C GLU A 74 5.05 23.59 4.58
N PHE A 75 6.15 24.06 5.20
CA PHE A 75 7.06 25.03 4.59
C PHE A 75 7.98 24.43 3.53
N GLU A 76 8.23 23.12 3.59
CA GLU A 76 9.06 22.39 2.62
C GLU A 76 8.25 21.92 1.40
N ILE A 77 6.91 22.13 1.34
CA ILE A 77 6.04 21.64 0.25
C ILE A 77 6.24 22.45 -1.04
N SER A 78 7.11 21.94 -1.90
CA SER A 78 7.34 22.39 -3.26
C SER A 78 6.85 21.39 -4.33
N ASN A 79 6.65 20.11 -3.97
CA ASN A 79 6.34 19.03 -4.94
C ASN A 79 5.33 17.97 -4.43
N ASP A 80 4.89 17.09 -5.34
CA ASP A 80 3.88 16.03 -5.09
C ASP A 80 4.27 15.05 -3.97
N PHE A 81 5.56 14.81 -3.78
CA PHE A 81 6.05 13.91 -2.73
C PHE A 81 5.82 14.50 -1.34
N GLU A 82 6.15 15.78 -1.14
CA GLU A 82 5.92 16.43 0.15
C GLU A 82 4.43 16.49 0.49
N ARG A 83 3.56 16.73 -0.49
CA ARG A 83 2.10 16.67 -0.28
C ARG A 83 1.64 15.29 0.19
N ALA A 84 2.11 14.23 -0.47
CA ALA A 84 1.74 12.86 -0.11
C ALA A 84 2.23 12.49 1.32
N VAL A 85 3.44 12.90 1.67
CA VAL A 85 4.01 12.70 3.02
C VAL A 85 3.23 13.50 4.06
N TYR A 86 2.93 14.77 3.77
CA TYR A 86 2.12 15.63 4.64
C TYR A 86 0.76 15.00 4.92
N TRP A 87 0.02 14.56 3.90
CA TRP A 87 -1.27 13.88 4.09
C TRP A 87 -1.12 12.60 4.91
N TRP A 88 -0.09 11.80 4.65
CA TRP A 88 0.16 10.56 5.39
C TRP A 88 0.38 10.79 6.90
N MET A 89 1.02 11.89 7.26
CA MET A 89 1.31 12.24 8.65
C MET A 89 0.10 12.75 9.43
N LEU A 90 -0.89 13.32 8.75
CA LEU A 90 -2.12 13.73 9.40
C LEU A 90 -2.94 12.52 9.85
N GLU A 91 -3.61 12.66 10.99
CA GLU A 91 -4.69 11.74 11.39
C GLU A 91 -5.79 11.74 10.32
N PRO A 92 -6.55 10.63 10.16
CA PRO A 92 -7.56 10.50 9.11
C PRO A 92 -8.53 11.68 8.99
N ALA A 93 -9.07 12.17 10.10
CA ALA A 93 -10.01 13.29 10.10
C ALA A 93 -9.36 14.61 9.63
N TYR A 94 -8.14 14.91 10.11
CA TYR A 94 -7.38 16.09 9.69
C TYR A 94 -6.91 16.00 8.24
N ARG A 95 -6.58 14.80 7.78
CA ARG A 95 -6.21 14.51 6.39
C ARG A 95 -7.37 14.80 5.44
N ASP A 96 -8.53 14.23 5.74
CA ASP A 96 -9.73 14.43 4.92
C ASP A 96 -10.19 15.90 4.94
N ALA A 97 -10.06 16.58 6.09
CA ALA A 97 -10.29 18.02 6.19
C ALA A 97 -9.33 18.83 5.31
N ALA A 98 -8.04 18.47 5.29
CA ALA A 98 -7.04 19.11 4.43
C ALA A 98 -7.32 18.86 2.93
N LEU A 99 -7.76 17.65 2.56
CA LEU A 99 -8.17 17.33 1.19
C LEU A 99 -9.39 18.14 0.75
N VAL A 100 -10.40 18.28 1.62
CA VAL A 100 -11.58 19.12 1.36
C VAL A 100 -11.16 20.59 1.17
N ASN A 101 -10.32 21.13 2.07
CA ASN A 101 -9.83 22.50 1.94
C ASN A 101 -9.02 22.71 0.65
N ALA A 102 -8.19 21.75 0.26
CA ALA A 102 -7.45 21.79 -1.00
C ALA A 102 -8.39 21.75 -2.21
N ALA A 103 -9.45 20.92 -2.17
CA ALA A 103 -10.44 20.86 -3.23
C ALA A 103 -11.25 22.16 -3.37
N ILE A 104 -11.55 22.83 -2.25
CA ILE A 104 -12.28 24.12 -2.23
C ILE A 104 -11.43 25.26 -2.79
N ASN A 105 -10.19 25.39 -2.31
CA ASN A 105 -9.33 26.54 -2.64
C ASN A 105 -8.44 26.32 -3.88
N GLY A 106 -8.30 25.07 -4.35
CA GLY A 106 -7.52 24.71 -5.54
C GLY A 106 -8.32 24.87 -6.83
N HIS A 107 -8.25 23.86 -7.70
CA HIS A 107 -8.93 23.84 -9.00
C HIS A 107 -10.42 23.48 -8.91
N LYS A 108 -11.05 23.67 -7.74
CA LYS A 108 -12.46 23.36 -7.50
C LYS A 108 -12.80 21.89 -7.79
N ASP A 109 -11.99 20.99 -7.25
CA ASP A 109 -12.09 19.54 -7.42
C ASP A 109 -13.23 18.93 -6.58
N TYR A 110 -14.47 19.40 -6.76
CA TYR A 110 -15.64 18.96 -5.97
C TYR A 110 -15.90 17.45 -6.02
N HIS A 111 -15.36 16.75 -7.03
CA HIS A 111 -15.41 15.30 -7.10
C HIS A 111 -14.68 14.62 -5.93
N VAL A 112 -13.62 15.25 -5.39
CA VAL A 112 -12.92 14.78 -4.18
C VAL A 112 -13.80 14.92 -2.94
N ILE A 113 -14.57 16.01 -2.85
CA ILE A 113 -15.53 16.20 -1.76
C ILE A 113 -16.62 15.13 -1.82
N ALA A 114 -17.19 14.88 -3.00
CA ALA A 114 -18.16 13.79 -3.17
C ALA A 114 -17.59 12.41 -2.86
N GLU A 115 -16.33 12.15 -3.21
CA GLU A 115 -15.65 10.91 -2.84
C GLU A 115 -15.60 10.73 -1.32
N ILE A 116 -15.14 11.74 -0.58
CA ILE A 116 -15.02 11.70 0.88
C ILE A 116 -16.41 11.49 1.51
N VAL A 117 -17.38 12.33 1.15
CA VAL A 117 -18.74 12.30 1.73
C VAL A 117 -19.47 10.99 1.45
N CYS A 118 -19.29 10.40 0.26
CA CYS A 118 -20.00 9.18 -0.11
C CYS A 118 -19.30 7.88 0.36
N VAL A 119 -18.05 7.95 0.82
CA VAL A 119 -17.30 6.78 1.31
C VAL A 119 -17.25 6.71 2.83
N LEU A 120 -17.12 7.85 3.51
CA LEU A 120 -17.02 7.90 4.96
C LEU A 120 -18.35 7.58 5.67
N SER A 121 -18.24 7.00 6.86
CA SER A 121 -19.38 6.85 7.77
C SER A 121 -19.81 8.18 8.38
N ALA A 122 -21.02 8.25 8.95
CA ALA A 122 -21.51 9.46 9.62
C ALA A 122 -20.60 9.92 10.77
N GLN A 123 -20.01 8.98 11.52
CA GLN A 123 -19.06 9.27 12.60
C GLN A 123 -17.74 9.83 12.07
N GLU A 124 -17.18 9.23 11.02
CA GLU A 124 -15.97 9.74 10.36
C GLU A 124 -16.22 11.14 9.78
N LEU A 125 -17.37 11.38 9.15
CA LEU A 125 -17.72 12.71 8.63
C LEU A 125 -17.83 13.76 9.74
N MET A 126 -18.45 13.42 10.87
CA MET A 126 -18.48 14.32 12.03
C MET A 126 -17.07 14.65 12.52
N ALA A 127 -16.17 13.66 12.58
CA ALA A 127 -14.78 13.89 12.95
C ALA A 127 -14.07 14.82 11.94
N VAL A 128 -14.31 14.66 10.64
CA VAL A 128 -13.78 15.57 9.60
C VAL A 128 -14.27 17.00 9.80
N ARG A 129 -15.56 17.20 10.09
CA ARG A 129 -16.13 18.54 10.36
C ARG A 129 -15.47 19.21 11.55
N LEU A 130 -15.27 18.46 12.65
CA LEU A 130 -14.60 18.96 13.84
C LEU A 130 -13.12 19.28 13.56
N ALA A 131 -12.42 18.42 12.84
CA ALA A 131 -11.02 18.64 12.47
C ALA A 131 -10.86 19.86 11.55
N TYR A 132 -11.77 20.04 10.59
CA TYR A 132 -11.80 21.20 9.70
C TYR A 132 -12.00 22.50 10.48
N HIS A 133 -12.99 22.55 11.37
CA HIS A 133 -13.23 23.70 12.22
C HIS A 133 -12.05 23.99 13.16
N ALA A 134 -11.47 22.96 13.76
CA ALA A 134 -10.31 23.09 14.64
C ALA A 134 -9.10 23.69 13.90
N ARG A 135 -8.86 23.26 12.66
CA ARG A 135 -7.70 23.66 11.84
C ARG A 135 -7.89 25.04 11.20
N TYR A 136 -9.02 25.26 10.53
CA TYR A 136 -9.24 26.43 9.68
C TYR A 136 -10.06 27.53 10.35
N LYS A 137 -10.63 27.28 11.54
CA LYS A 137 -11.51 28.21 12.27
C LYS A 137 -12.71 28.66 11.43
N ARG A 138 -13.17 27.78 10.53
CA ARG A 138 -14.32 27.99 9.62
C ARG A 138 -15.20 26.74 9.62
N SER A 139 -16.46 26.92 9.24
CA SER A 139 -17.38 25.80 9.01
C SER A 139 -17.11 25.15 7.66
N LEU A 140 -16.97 23.83 7.65
CA LEU A 140 -16.77 23.06 6.41
C LEU A 140 -17.98 23.26 5.48
N GLU A 141 -19.20 23.21 6.02
CA GLU A 141 -20.42 23.33 5.23
C GLU A 141 -20.56 24.72 4.59
N GLU A 142 -20.23 25.76 5.35
CA GLU A 142 -20.28 27.14 4.86
C GLU A 142 -19.21 27.38 3.81
N ASP A 143 -17.99 26.86 4.01
CA ASP A 143 -16.92 26.96 3.02
C ASP A 143 -17.31 26.26 1.72
N VAL A 144 -17.84 25.03 1.77
CA VAL A 144 -18.28 24.35 0.54
C VAL A 144 -19.43 25.12 -0.12
N ALA A 145 -20.39 25.64 0.63
CA ALA A 145 -21.53 26.36 0.05
C ALA A 145 -21.19 27.75 -0.51
N THR A 146 -20.24 28.46 0.07
CA THR A 146 -19.78 29.76 -0.42
C THR A 146 -18.92 29.62 -1.67
N HIS A 147 -18.21 28.49 -1.80
CA HIS A 147 -17.34 28.21 -2.95
C HIS A 147 -18.04 27.40 -4.04
N THR A 148 -19.27 26.96 -3.86
CA THR A 148 -20.09 26.29 -4.88
C THR A 148 -21.17 27.22 -5.43
N THR A 149 -21.47 27.12 -6.72
CA THR A 149 -22.52 27.92 -7.38
C THR A 149 -23.67 27.02 -7.86
N GLY A 150 -24.90 27.52 -7.82
CA GLY A 150 -26.08 26.81 -8.35
C GLY A 150 -26.44 25.53 -7.56
N TYR A 151 -26.76 24.44 -8.27
CA TYR A 151 -27.19 23.17 -7.66
C TYR A 151 -26.15 22.50 -6.75
N LEU A 152 -24.85 22.79 -6.94
CA LEU A 152 -23.79 22.33 -6.03
C LEU A 152 -23.90 22.96 -4.63
N ARG A 153 -24.45 24.18 -4.53
CA ARG A 153 -24.72 24.84 -3.25
C ARG A 153 -25.96 24.25 -2.56
N GLN A 154 -26.99 23.91 -3.34
CA GLN A 154 -28.22 23.27 -2.83
C GLN A 154 -27.96 21.87 -2.25
N ALA A 155 -26.97 21.13 -2.75
CA ALA A 155 -26.61 19.82 -2.19
C ALA A 155 -26.06 19.86 -0.74
N ASN A 156 -25.63 21.04 -0.24
CA ASN A 156 -25.19 21.25 1.14
C ASN A 156 -26.24 21.92 2.03
N PHE A 157 -27.30 22.48 1.45
CA PHE A 157 -28.33 23.24 2.14
C PHE A 157 -29.69 22.76 1.63
N ASP A 158 -30.31 21.86 2.37
CA ASP A 158 -31.73 21.59 2.15
C ASP A 158 -32.54 22.85 2.55
N TRP A 159 -33.48 23.21 1.68
CA TRP A 159 -34.49 24.30 1.73
C TRP A 159 -34.03 25.72 1.33
N ILE A 160 -34.36 26.12 0.09
CA ILE A 160 -35.26 27.25 -0.27
C ILE A 160 -35.05 27.61 -1.75
N ALA A 161 -36.11 27.43 -2.52
CA ALA A 161 -36.51 28.10 -3.77
C ALA A 161 -35.42 28.41 -4.82
N ILE A 162 -35.61 27.91 -6.03
CA ILE A 162 -36.09 28.71 -7.18
C ILE A 162 -36.41 27.77 -8.35
N LYS A 163 -37.64 27.92 -8.86
CA LYS A 163 -38.11 27.39 -10.13
C LYS A 163 -37.21 27.90 -11.26
N GLU A 164 -36.67 26.98 -12.07
CA GLU A 164 -36.75 27.09 -13.53
C GLU A 164 -36.32 25.79 -14.23
N LYS A 165 -36.90 25.56 -15.42
CA LYS A 165 -36.89 24.32 -16.22
C LYS A 165 -35.48 23.78 -16.54
N LYS A 166 -34.92 22.99 -15.63
CA LYS A 166 -33.87 21.99 -15.88
C LYS A 166 -34.31 20.66 -15.25
N PRO A 167 -33.77 19.49 -15.69
CA PRO A 167 -34.15 18.19 -15.11
C PRO A 167 -34.06 18.25 -13.58
N ASN A 168 -35.02 17.63 -12.89
CA ASN A 168 -35.24 17.76 -11.45
C ASN A 168 -34.07 17.21 -10.62
N TYR A 169 -32.99 17.98 -10.52
CA TYR A 169 -31.81 17.66 -9.73
C TYR A 169 -32.10 17.65 -8.23
N GLU A 170 -33.11 18.40 -7.78
CA GLU A 170 -33.55 18.40 -6.38
C GLU A 170 -33.96 16.99 -5.94
N GLU A 171 -34.71 16.27 -6.78
CA GLU A 171 -35.14 14.92 -6.45
C GLU A 171 -33.97 13.92 -6.44
N VAL A 172 -33.00 14.10 -7.34
CA VAL A 172 -31.76 13.29 -7.35
C VAL A 172 -30.96 13.55 -6.07
N ILE A 173 -30.78 14.81 -5.68
CA ILE A 173 -30.11 15.19 -4.43
C ILE A 173 -30.86 14.56 -3.25
N ARG A 174 -32.16 14.79 -3.14
CA ARG A 174 -33.01 14.29 -2.05
C ARG A 174 -32.90 12.78 -1.92
N ILE A 175 -32.92 12.03 -3.02
CA ILE A 175 -32.73 10.57 -2.98
C ILE A 175 -31.34 10.24 -2.46
N LEU A 176 -30.28 10.83 -3.03
CA LEU A 176 -28.90 10.52 -2.65
C LEU A 176 -28.55 10.90 -1.21
N THR A 177 -29.13 11.96 -0.65
CA THR A 177 -28.81 12.47 0.68
C THR A 177 -29.66 11.86 1.79
N THR A 178 -30.90 11.43 1.49
CA THR A 178 -31.83 10.96 2.53
C THR A 178 -31.95 9.43 2.63
N ARG A 179 -31.53 8.69 1.60
CA ARG A 179 -31.68 7.22 1.57
C ARG A 179 -30.45 6.53 2.13
N SER A 180 -30.66 5.39 2.79
CA SER A 180 -29.55 4.57 3.28
C SER A 180 -28.71 4.02 2.11
N LYS A 181 -27.43 3.73 2.36
CA LYS A 181 -26.52 3.17 1.33
C LYS A 181 -27.08 1.89 0.70
N THR A 182 -27.64 0.98 1.50
CA THR A 182 -28.23 -0.27 1.01
C THR A 182 -29.43 0.00 0.10
N GLN A 183 -30.29 0.94 0.48
CA GLN A 183 -31.42 1.34 -0.35
C GLN A 183 -30.98 1.96 -1.67
N LEU A 184 -29.98 2.85 -1.64
CA LEU A 184 -29.44 3.47 -2.84
C LEU A 184 -28.85 2.45 -3.82
N VAL A 185 -28.09 1.48 -3.31
CA VAL A 185 -27.55 0.39 -4.15
C VAL A 185 -28.68 -0.42 -4.79
N ALA A 186 -29.73 -0.76 -4.04
CA ALA A 186 -30.90 -1.44 -4.59
C ALA A 186 -31.61 -0.60 -5.65
N THR A 187 -31.78 0.71 -5.41
CA THR A 187 -32.34 1.65 -6.40
C THR A 187 -31.51 1.70 -7.68
N PHE A 188 -30.18 1.73 -7.60
CA PHE A 188 -29.31 1.75 -8.78
C PHE A 188 -29.36 0.44 -9.58
N ASN A 189 -29.47 -0.70 -8.88
CA ASN A 189 -29.64 -1.99 -9.54
C ASN A 189 -31.00 -2.07 -10.24
N HIS A 190 -32.08 -1.68 -9.56
CA HIS A 190 -33.42 -1.68 -10.15
C HIS A 190 -33.53 -0.74 -11.36
N TYR A 191 -32.91 0.46 -11.28
CA TYR A 191 -32.81 1.38 -12.42
C TYR A 191 -32.16 0.70 -13.64
N LYS A 192 -31.09 -0.08 -13.42
CA LYS A 192 -30.41 -0.80 -14.49
C LYS A 192 -31.29 -1.90 -15.07
N ASP A 193 -32.05 -2.60 -14.23
CA ASP A 193 -32.95 -3.68 -14.66
C ASP A 193 -34.11 -3.13 -15.51
N GLU A 194 -34.67 -1.98 -15.12
CA GLU A 194 -35.78 -1.34 -15.83
C GLU A 194 -35.34 -0.65 -17.13
N HIS A 195 -34.20 0.03 -17.13
CA HIS A 195 -33.78 0.86 -18.27
C HIS A 195 -32.67 0.24 -19.13
N GLY A 196 -32.13 -0.92 -18.77
CA GLY A 196 -31.05 -1.61 -19.49
C GLY A 196 -29.68 -0.90 -19.46
N ILE A 197 -29.57 0.25 -18.79
CA ILE A 197 -28.36 1.05 -18.65
C ILE A 197 -28.16 1.47 -17.20
N SER A 198 -26.93 1.44 -16.69
CA SER A 198 -26.67 1.93 -15.34
C SER A 198 -26.84 3.45 -15.29
N ILE A 199 -27.43 3.95 -14.20
CA ILE A 199 -27.58 5.40 -13.95
C ILE A 199 -26.24 6.13 -14.07
N SER A 200 -25.15 5.51 -13.61
CA SER A 200 -23.81 6.08 -13.74
C SER A 200 -23.41 6.30 -15.20
N LYS A 201 -23.73 5.36 -16.11
CA LYS A 201 -23.38 5.49 -17.54
C LYS A 201 -24.24 6.55 -18.20
N LYS A 202 -25.53 6.65 -17.83
CA LYS A 202 -26.45 7.67 -18.35
C LYS A 202 -26.00 9.10 -18.03
N LEU A 203 -25.44 9.32 -16.83
CA LEU A 203 -24.94 10.64 -16.40
C LEU A 203 -23.64 11.08 -17.11
N VAL A 204 -22.84 10.14 -17.63
CA VAL A 204 -21.62 10.45 -18.38
C VAL A 204 -21.93 11.14 -19.71
N ASP A 205 -23.06 10.80 -20.35
CA ASP A 205 -23.44 11.37 -21.64
C ASP A 205 -23.87 12.85 -21.54
N GLN A 206 -24.01 13.39 -20.33
CA GLN A 206 -24.44 14.77 -20.04
C GLN A 206 -23.30 15.63 -19.44
N SER A 207 -22.04 15.23 -19.66
CA SER A 207 -20.83 15.59 -18.88
C SER A 207 -20.30 17.04 -18.90
N TYR A 208 -20.99 18.01 -19.50
CA TYR A 208 -20.57 19.42 -19.45
C TYR A 208 -20.89 20.10 -18.11
N ASP A 209 -21.75 19.49 -17.28
CA ASP A 209 -22.16 20.04 -15.99
C ASP A 209 -21.31 19.48 -14.83
N ASP A 210 -20.61 20.35 -14.09
CA ASP A 210 -19.81 19.98 -12.93
C ASP A 210 -20.65 19.36 -11.81
N PHE A 211 -21.91 19.77 -11.67
CA PHE A 211 -22.85 19.13 -10.75
C PHE A 211 -23.05 17.65 -11.09
N LEU A 212 -23.25 17.33 -12.38
CA LEU A 212 -23.42 15.95 -12.81
C LEU A 212 -22.15 15.11 -12.63
N LYS A 213 -20.97 15.71 -12.75
CA LYS A 213 -19.69 15.02 -12.44
C LYS A 213 -19.60 14.65 -10.96
N VAL A 214 -20.03 15.54 -10.07
CA VAL A 214 -20.08 15.30 -8.62
C VAL A 214 -21.09 14.20 -8.29
N VAL A 215 -22.32 14.29 -8.81
CA VAL A 215 -23.37 13.26 -8.63
C VAL A 215 -22.92 11.91 -9.16
N HIS A 216 -22.35 11.88 -10.36
CA HIS A 216 -21.80 10.66 -10.96
C HIS A 216 -20.68 10.04 -10.11
N THR A 217 -19.83 10.88 -9.51
CA THR A 217 -18.79 10.42 -8.58
C THR A 217 -19.38 9.84 -7.31
N GLY A 218 -20.35 10.52 -6.70
CA GLY A 218 -21.05 10.05 -5.50
C GLY A 218 -21.75 8.70 -5.72
N ILE A 219 -22.51 8.55 -6.81
CA ILE A 219 -23.17 7.28 -7.18
C ILE A 219 -22.15 6.13 -7.28
N ARG A 220 -20.99 6.38 -7.91
CA ARG A 220 -19.96 5.34 -8.06
C ARG A 220 -19.33 4.96 -6.72
N CYS A 221 -19.13 5.92 -5.83
CA CYS A 221 -18.62 5.69 -4.48
C CYS A 221 -19.63 4.90 -3.62
N ILE A 222 -20.92 5.27 -3.68
CA ILE A 222 -22.00 4.59 -2.96
C ILE A 222 -22.15 3.15 -3.47
N ASN A 223 -22.10 2.95 -4.79
CA ASN A 223 -22.30 1.64 -5.40
C ASN A 223 -21.14 0.67 -5.11
N ASP A 224 -19.91 1.09 -5.37
CA ASP A 224 -18.72 0.27 -5.14
C ASP A 224 -17.47 1.17 -5.09
N HIS A 225 -17.17 1.69 -3.90
CA HIS A 225 -16.05 2.60 -3.70
C HIS A 225 -14.71 1.98 -4.09
N LYS A 226 -14.55 0.65 -3.94
CA LYS A 226 -13.31 -0.04 -4.32
C LYS A 226 -13.12 -0.04 -5.84
N LYS A 227 -14.18 -0.30 -6.61
CA LYS A 227 -14.15 -0.15 -8.09
C LYS A 227 -13.98 1.30 -8.51
N TYR A 228 -14.49 2.25 -7.73
CA TYR A 228 -14.27 3.67 -7.99
C TYR A 228 -12.78 4.02 -7.84
N TYR A 229 -12.16 3.69 -6.69
CA TYR A 229 -10.75 3.93 -6.41
C TYR A 229 -9.81 3.22 -7.39
N GLU A 230 -10.12 1.98 -7.77
CA GLU A 230 -9.37 1.29 -8.83
C GLU A 230 -9.38 2.09 -10.14
N LYS A 231 -10.52 2.66 -10.55
CA LYS A 231 -10.59 3.50 -11.76
C LYS A 231 -9.81 4.81 -11.59
N VAL A 232 -9.82 5.42 -10.40
CA VAL A 232 -9.01 6.61 -10.11
C VAL A 232 -7.53 6.30 -10.30
N LEU A 233 -7.03 5.22 -9.67
CA LEU A 233 -5.64 4.77 -9.82
C LEU A 233 -5.29 4.46 -11.28
N ARG A 234 -6.15 3.71 -11.98
CA ARG A 234 -5.95 3.40 -13.39
C ARG A 234 -5.92 4.63 -14.28
N ASN A 235 -6.73 5.65 -13.98
CA ASN A 235 -6.71 6.91 -14.72
C ASN A 235 -5.46 7.73 -14.39
N ALA A 236 -5.01 7.69 -13.14
CA ALA A 236 -3.84 8.43 -12.68
C ALA A 236 -2.53 7.89 -13.26
N ILE A 237 -2.46 6.60 -13.57
CA ILE A 237 -1.27 5.91 -14.09
C ILE A 237 -1.33 5.78 -15.63
N LYS A 238 -2.04 6.66 -16.34
CA LYS A 238 -2.11 6.64 -17.82
C LYS A 238 -0.92 7.33 -18.46
N MET A 239 -0.58 6.89 -19.68
CA MET A 239 0.60 7.31 -20.46
C MET A 239 0.74 8.81 -20.76
N PHE A 240 -0.32 9.62 -20.66
CA PHE A 240 -0.27 11.06 -20.95
C PHE A 240 -0.59 11.86 -19.68
N GLY A 241 0.46 12.15 -18.91
CA GLY A 241 0.37 12.87 -17.64
C GLY A 241 -0.09 11.98 -16.49
N THR A 242 0.70 11.94 -15.41
CA THR A 242 0.32 11.25 -14.18
C THR A 242 -0.49 12.21 -13.30
N ASP A 243 -1.68 11.79 -12.87
CA ASP A 243 -2.44 12.50 -11.84
C ASP A 243 -1.87 12.14 -10.46
N TYR A 244 -0.82 12.88 -10.06
CA TYR A 244 -0.10 12.68 -8.80
C TYR A 244 -1.01 12.86 -7.58
N ASP A 245 -1.92 13.83 -7.63
CA ASP A 245 -2.86 14.10 -6.54
C ASP A 245 -3.88 12.97 -6.38
N GLY A 246 -4.48 12.50 -7.49
CA GLY A 246 -5.39 11.35 -7.48
C GLY A 246 -4.71 10.08 -6.98
N LEU A 247 -3.48 9.80 -7.43
CA LEU A 247 -2.71 8.65 -6.97
C LEU A 247 -2.37 8.75 -5.47
N SER A 248 -1.79 9.88 -5.04
CA SER A 248 -1.42 10.13 -3.64
C SER A 248 -2.63 10.00 -2.74
N ARG A 249 -3.73 10.66 -3.09
CA ARG A 249 -4.96 10.67 -2.32
C ARG A 249 -5.49 9.26 -2.09
N VAL A 250 -5.61 8.44 -3.13
CA VAL A 250 -6.13 7.07 -2.99
C VAL A 250 -5.17 6.19 -2.19
N VAL A 251 -3.87 6.23 -2.48
CA VAL A 251 -2.92 5.37 -1.76
C VAL A 251 -2.85 5.75 -0.28
N VAL A 252 -2.72 7.04 0.04
CA VAL A 252 -2.58 7.54 1.42
C VAL A 252 -3.86 7.33 2.24
N THR A 253 -5.04 7.62 1.68
CA THR A 253 -6.32 7.49 2.43
C THR A 253 -6.74 6.03 2.63
N ARG A 254 -6.35 5.12 1.73
CA ARG A 254 -6.79 3.72 1.75
C ARG A 254 -5.75 2.75 2.30
N ALA A 255 -4.48 3.15 2.44
CA ALA A 255 -3.38 2.29 2.89
C ALA A 255 -3.67 1.51 4.17
N GLU A 256 -4.28 2.16 5.17
CA GLU A 256 -4.61 1.55 6.48
C GLU A 256 -6.06 1.03 6.55
N LYS A 257 -6.80 1.00 5.43
CA LYS A 257 -8.22 0.60 5.38
C LYS A 257 -8.43 -0.62 4.49
N ASP A 258 -8.47 -0.44 3.18
CA ASP A 258 -8.86 -1.48 2.21
C ASP A 258 -8.06 -1.44 0.88
N LEU A 259 -6.87 -0.82 0.90
CA LEU A 259 -5.98 -0.74 -0.26
C LEU A 259 -5.65 -2.13 -0.83
N LYS A 260 -5.53 -3.17 0.00
CA LYS A 260 -5.32 -4.55 -0.44
C LYS A 260 -6.42 -5.00 -1.42
N ASN A 261 -7.69 -4.79 -1.08
CA ASN A 261 -8.81 -5.15 -1.94
C ASN A 261 -8.82 -4.33 -3.23
N ILE A 262 -8.42 -3.06 -3.16
CA ILE A 262 -8.31 -2.18 -4.34
C ILE A 262 -7.21 -2.70 -5.28
N LYS A 263 -6.06 -3.11 -4.75
CA LYS A 263 -4.96 -3.74 -5.52
C LYS A 263 -5.39 -5.04 -6.19
N GLU A 264 -6.10 -5.91 -5.48
CA GLU A 264 -6.63 -7.15 -6.05
C GLU A 264 -7.62 -6.88 -7.19
N LEU A 265 -8.50 -5.89 -7.03
CA LEU A 265 -9.42 -5.47 -8.09
C LEU A 265 -8.69 -4.84 -9.28
N TYR A 266 -7.64 -4.07 -9.03
CA TYR A 266 -6.79 -3.50 -10.07
C TYR A 266 -6.13 -4.60 -10.91
N TYR A 267 -5.53 -5.59 -10.26
CA TYR A 267 -4.91 -6.74 -10.94
C TYR A 267 -5.94 -7.51 -11.77
N LYS A 268 -7.11 -7.82 -11.21
CA LYS A 268 -8.20 -8.54 -11.91
C LYS A 268 -8.70 -7.83 -13.18
N LYS A 269 -8.61 -6.50 -13.23
CA LYS A 269 -9.12 -5.70 -14.37
C LYS A 269 -8.06 -5.34 -15.39
N ASN A 270 -6.81 -5.17 -14.95
CA ASN A 270 -5.74 -4.63 -15.77
C ASN A 270 -4.67 -5.68 -16.11
N ASN A 271 -4.71 -6.87 -15.49
CA ASN A 271 -3.73 -7.94 -15.64
C ASN A 271 -2.28 -7.49 -15.35
N VAL A 272 -2.12 -6.44 -14.55
CA VAL A 272 -0.85 -5.87 -14.12
C VAL A 272 -0.98 -5.50 -12.65
N HIS A 273 0.03 -5.79 -11.83
CA HIS A 273 0.03 -5.36 -10.44
C HIS A 273 0.14 -3.83 -10.34
N LEU A 274 -0.54 -3.24 -9.36
CA LEU A 274 -0.56 -1.79 -9.20
C LEU A 274 0.86 -1.25 -8.97
N GLU A 275 1.68 -2.00 -8.23
CA GLU A 275 3.08 -1.71 -7.94
C GLU A 275 3.91 -1.64 -9.22
N ASP A 276 3.75 -2.61 -10.12
CA ASP A 276 4.46 -2.65 -11.40
C ASP A 276 4.07 -1.46 -12.29
N ALA A 277 2.77 -1.15 -12.34
CA ALA A 277 2.26 0.00 -13.09
C ALA A 277 2.81 1.33 -12.56
N VAL A 278 2.76 1.55 -11.24
CA VAL A 278 3.35 2.73 -10.58
C VAL A 278 4.86 2.79 -10.80
N SER A 279 5.55 1.66 -10.71
CA SER A 279 7.00 1.57 -10.88
C SER A 279 7.43 2.00 -12.29
N LYS A 280 6.60 1.77 -13.30
CA LYS A 280 6.90 2.13 -14.68
C LYS A 280 6.68 3.61 -14.98
N GLU A 281 5.58 4.18 -14.49
CA GLU A 281 5.16 5.55 -14.85
C GLU A 281 5.80 6.62 -13.96
N ILE A 282 6.28 6.27 -12.77
CA ILE A 282 6.71 7.22 -11.75
C ILE A 282 8.19 7.03 -11.44
N SER A 283 8.87 8.10 -11.05
CA SER A 283 10.29 8.06 -10.68
C SER A 283 10.57 8.82 -9.38
N GLY A 284 11.83 8.79 -8.93
CA GLY A 284 12.29 9.56 -7.77
C GLY A 284 11.81 9.03 -6.41
N ASP A 285 11.88 9.91 -5.41
CA ASP A 285 11.51 9.57 -4.03
C ASP A 285 9.99 9.44 -3.86
N TYR A 286 9.21 10.14 -4.67
CA TYR A 286 7.76 9.93 -4.76
C TYR A 286 7.38 8.48 -5.07
N LYS A 287 8.00 7.89 -6.11
CA LYS A 287 7.80 6.46 -6.44
C LYS A 287 8.12 5.56 -5.24
N LYS A 288 9.26 5.79 -4.58
CA LYS A 288 9.68 4.97 -3.43
C LYS A 288 8.69 5.05 -2.27
N PHE A 289 8.15 6.24 -2.03
CA PHE A 289 7.13 6.46 -1.00
C PHE A 289 5.82 5.74 -1.33
N ILE A 290 5.29 5.94 -2.53
CA ILE A 290 4.05 5.29 -2.96
C ILE A 290 4.22 3.76 -2.96
N LEU A 291 5.31 3.21 -3.49
CA LEU A 291 5.57 1.77 -3.45
C LEU A 291 5.70 1.24 -2.01
N THR A 292 6.29 2.03 -1.12
CA THR A 292 6.30 1.71 0.31
C THR A 292 4.88 1.63 0.87
N LEU A 293 4.01 2.59 0.55
CA LEU A 293 2.59 2.60 0.95
C LEU A 293 1.76 1.49 0.31
N LEU A 294 2.10 1.08 -0.91
CA LEU A 294 1.49 -0.07 -1.55
C LEU A 294 1.90 -1.39 -0.90
N GLY A 295 2.86 -1.38 0.04
CA GLY A 295 3.41 -2.60 0.64
C GLY A 295 4.15 -3.44 -0.38
N ASP A 296 4.92 -2.78 -1.26
CA ASP A 296 5.67 -3.47 -2.30
C ASP A 296 6.53 -4.59 -1.67
N LYS A 297 6.29 -5.79 -2.18
CA LYS A 297 6.98 -7.04 -1.83
C LYS A 297 8.49 -6.94 -2.03
N THR A 298 8.98 -5.87 -2.66
CA THR A 298 10.40 -5.51 -2.66
C THR A 298 10.99 -5.47 -1.26
N LYS A 299 10.29 -5.06 -0.19
CA LYS A 299 10.91 -5.13 1.16
C LYS A 299 11.18 -6.57 1.62
N GLU A 300 10.30 -7.50 1.29
CA GLU A 300 10.50 -8.92 1.60
C GLU A 300 11.52 -9.57 0.68
N ILE A 301 11.52 -9.24 -0.62
CA ILE A 301 12.53 -9.71 -1.58
C ILE A 301 13.90 -9.10 -1.25
N PHE A 302 13.99 -7.83 -0.85
CA PHE A 302 15.23 -7.19 -0.39
C PHE A 302 15.64 -7.73 0.98
N LEU A 303 14.72 -8.04 1.89
CA LEU A 303 15.05 -8.68 3.17
C LEU A 303 15.58 -10.09 2.94
N ILE A 304 14.91 -10.89 2.09
CA ILE A 304 15.38 -12.22 1.67
C ILE A 304 16.74 -12.09 0.95
N ALA A 305 16.89 -11.14 0.02
CA ALA A 305 18.14 -10.92 -0.71
C ALA A 305 19.26 -10.40 0.20
N ASP A 306 18.97 -9.56 1.19
CA ASP A 306 19.94 -9.03 2.15
C ASP A 306 20.31 -10.08 3.21
N ILE A 307 19.37 -10.94 3.63
CA ILE A 307 19.66 -12.16 4.43
C ILE A 307 20.59 -13.09 3.63
N ILE A 308 20.30 -13.36 2.36
CA ILE A 308 21.14 -14.17 1.47
C ILE A 308 22.51 -13.52 1.27
N ARG A 309 22.58 -12.19 1.08
CA ARG A 309 23.83 -11.42 0.86
C ARG A 309 24.68 -11.32 2.12
N LYS A 310 24.08 -11.11 3.30
CA LYS A 310 24.76 -11.12 4.61
C LYS A 310 25.27 -12.52 4.92
N GLY A 311 24.46 -13.56 4.68
CA GLY A 311 24.87 -14.95 4.72
C GLY A 311 26.06 -15.24 3.81
N TRP A 312 26.03 -14.77 2.56
CA TRP A 312 27.14 -14.89 1.62
C TRP A 312 28.40 -14.16 2.07
N SER A 313 28.27 -12.97 2.65
CA SER A 313 29.41 -12.17 3.15
C SER A 313 30.09 -12.85 4.34
N ALA A 314 29.31 -13.41 5.27
CA ALA A 314 29.82 -14.23 6.36
C ALA A 314 30.49 -15.53 5.85
N CYS A 315 29.90 -16.18 4.85
CA CYS A 315 30.53 -17.31 4.16
C CYS A 315 31.81 -16.90 3.45
N LYS A 316 31.89 -15.71 2.82
CA LYS A 316 33.07 -15.23 2.09
C LYS A 316 34.28 -14.99 3.00
N VAL A 317 34.06 -14.47 4.20
CA VAL A 317 35.09 -14.31 5.24
C VAL A 317 35.53 -15.67 5.80
N ALA A 318 34.63 -16.66 5.89
CA ALA A 318 35.00 -18.03 6.24
C ALA A 318 35.70 -18.79 5.09
N MET A 319 35.47 -18.39 3.83
CA MET A 319 36.05 -18.99 2.62
C MET A 319 37.48 -18.54 2.32
N SER A 320 37.99 -17.46 2.93
CA SER A 320 39.38 -17.02 2.71
C SER A 320 40.43 -17.92 3.38
N GLY A 321 40.02 -19.04 4.02
CA GLY A 321 40.92 -19.97 4.71
C GLY A 321 40.70 -21.46 4.45
N PHE A 322 39.79 -21.89 3.56
CA PHE A 322 39.48 -23.32 3.39
C PHE A 322 39.42 -23.77 1.93
N SER A 323 39.97 -24.97 1.66
CA SER A 323 39.90 -25.64 0.35
C SER A 323 38.44 -26.01 -0.01
N LYS A 324 38.15 -26.13 -1.32
CA LYS A 324 36.82 -26.50 -1.87
C LYS A 324 36.19 -27.74 -1.19
N GLN A 325 36.99 -28.63 -0.61
CA GLN A 325 36.57 -29.85 0.09
C GLN A 325 36.05 -29.60 1.52
N GLY A 326 36.54 -28.58 2.22
CA GLY A 326 36.09 -28.23 3.57
C GLY A 326 34.70 -27.56 3.60
N TYR A 327 34.30 -26.94 2.49
CA TYR A 327 33.03 -26.22 2.35
C TYR A 327 31.81 -27.15 2.43
N TYR A 328 31.87 -28.30 1.75
CA TYR A 328 30.78 -29.29 1.69
C TYR A 328 30.55 -29.99 3.04
N ARG A 329 31.59 -30.12 3.87
CA ARG A 329 31.51 -30.80 5.17
C ARG A 329 30.88 -29.97 6.30
N ASN A 330 31.00 -28.63 6.27
CA ASN A 330 30.70 -27.80 7.45
C ASN A 330 29.49 -26.86 7.34
N THR A 331 29.03 -26.49 6.14
CA THR A 331 27.92 -25.52 5.98
C THR A 331 26.53 -26.17 5.96
N GLY A 332 26.44 -27.49 5.78
CA GLY A 332 25.17 -28.21 5.73
C GLY A 332 24.44 -28.35 7.07
N HIS A 333 25.13 -28.23 8.20
CA HIS A 333 24.63 -28.70 9.49
C HIS A 333 24.09 -27.63 10.45
N ARG A 334 24.43 -26.35 10.33
CA ARG A 334 24.25 -25.42 11.47
C ARG A 334 22.94 -24.63 11.56
N ASN A 335 21.97 -24.75 10.64
CA ASN A 335 20.60 -24.24 10.91
C ASN A 335 19.49 -24.76 9.98
N VAL A 336 19.27 -26.07 9.94
CA VAL A 336 18.21 -26.69 9.10
C VAL A 336 16.80 -26.26 9.54
N HIS A 337 16.59 -26.13 10.86
CA HIS A 337 15.28 -25.75 11.41
C HIS A 337 14.83 -24.35 11.00
N GLN A 338 15.72 -23.35 11.09
CA GLN A 338 15.39 -21.99 10.66
C GLN A 338 15.08 -21.93 9.16
N ARG A 339 15.81 -22.68 8.31
CA ARG A 339 15.53 -22.73 6.87
C ARG A 339 14.18 -23.40 6.57
N ARG A 340 13.84 -24.49 7.25
CA ARG A 340 12.52 -25.13 7.14
C ARG A 340 11.41 -24.18 7.51
N GLU A 341 11.56 -23.47 8.62
CA GLU A 341 10.55 -22.49 9.06
C GLU A 341 10.39 -21.37 8.03
N ILE A 342 11.48 -20.84 7.49
CA ILE A 342 11.42 -19.83 6.41
C ILE A 342 10.70 -20.38 5.17
N ILE A 343 11.02 -21.59 4.72
CA ILE A 343 10.38 -22.21 3.54
C ILE A 343 8.89 -22.50 3.82
N ARG A 344 8.57 -22.99 5.02
CA ARG A 344 7.21 -23.31 5.48
C ARG A 344 6.35 -22.05 5.56
N THR A 345 6.82 -21.04 6.28
CA THR A 345 6.15 -19.75 6.43
C THR A 345 5.97 -19.07 5.07
N TYR A 346 6.97 -19.11 4.18
CA TYR A 346 6.82 -18.57 2.83
C TYR A 346 5.71 -19.29 2.04
N LYS A 347 5.68 -20.63 2.10
CA LYS A 347 4.65 -21.42 1.42
C LYS A 347 3.25 -21.16 1.98
N GLU A 348 3.14 -20.96 3.29
CA GLU A 348 1.88 -20.65 3.98
C GLU A 348 1.34 -19.26 3.59
N ILE A 349 2.23 -18.26 3.48
CA ILE A 349 1.85 -16.88 3.17
C ILE A 349 1.58 -16.69 1.67
N TYR A 350 2.43 -17.26 0.80
CA TYR A 350 2.43 -16.98 -0.63
C TYR A 350 1.80 -18.07 -1.48
N HIS A 351 1.45 -19.22 -0.88
CA HIS A 351 0.97 -20.40 -1.59
C HIS A 351 1.88 -20.85 -2.74
N GLU A 352 3.17 -20.50 -2.67
CA GLU A 352 4.20 -20.77 -3.68
C GLU A 352 5.44 -21.39 -3.02
N ASN A 353 6.18 -22.21 -3.76
CA ASN A 353 7.41 -22.82 -3.27
C ASN A 353 8.61 -21.84 -3.41
N LEU A 354 9.20 -21.44 -2.28
CA LEU A 354 10.33 -20.51 -2.21
C LEU A 354 11.53 -20.97 -3.05
N ILE A 355 11.82 -22.27 -3.09
CA ILE A 355 12.96 -22.82 -3.86
C ILE A 355 12.72 -22.60 -5.35
N ASN A 356 11.54 -23.00 -5.85
CA ASN A 356 11.19 -22.83 -7.27
C ASN A 356 11.18 -21.35 -7.68
N TYR A 357 10.67 -20.49 -6.80
CA TYR A 357 10.66 -19.05 -7.01
C TYR A 357 12.09 -18.52 -7.18
N LEU A 358 12.99 -18.82 -6.25
CA LEU A 358 14.39 -18.39 -6.35
C LEU A 358 15.07 -18.95 -7.60
N GLU A 359 14.85 -20.23 -7.91
CA GLU A 359 15.39 -20.88 -9.11
C GLU A 359 14.97 -20.23 -10.44
N SER A 360 13.82 -19.56 -10.47
CA SER A 360 13.35 -18.79 -11.63
C SER A 360 14.05 -17.44 -11.78
N LYS A 361 14.63 -16.91 -10.68
CA LYS A 361 15.23 -15.57 -10.60
C LYS A 361 16.75 -15.56 -10.66
N ILE A 362 17.41 -16.69 -10.43
CA ILE A 362 18.88 -16.80 -10.38
C ILE A 362 19.39 -17.86 -11.36
N SER A 363 20.62 -17.72 -11.85
CA SER A 363 21.21 -18.61 -12.85
C SER A 363 22.66 -19.00 -12.52
N GLY A 364 23.23 -19.93 -13.30
CA GLY A 364 24.62 -20.36 -13.17
C GLY A 364 24.96 -21.10 -11.86
N ASP A 365 26.22 -21.05 -11.45
CA ASP A 365 26.68 -21.74 -10.23
C ASP A 365 26.11 -21.13 -8.94
N PHE A 366 25.65 -19.88 -9.00
CA PHE A 366 24.93 -19.23 -7.90
C PHE A 366 23.57 -19.88 -7.66
N LYS A 367 22.84 -20.25 -8.73
CA LYS A 367 21.59 -21.03 -8.63
C LYS A 367 21.80 -22.35 -7.90
N LYS A 368 22.86 -23.08 -8.29
CA LYS A 368 23.21 -24.35 -7.64
C LYS A 368 23.49 -24.13 -6.16
N ALA A 369 24.35 -23.16 -5.80
CA ALA A 369 24.72 -22.91 -4.41
C ALA A 369 23.52 -22.59 -3.50
N VAL A 370 22.56 -21.79 -3.99
CA VAL A 370 21.33 -21.47 -3.24
C VAL A 370 20.42 -22.70 -3.09
N TYR A 371 20.26 -23.49 -4.16
CA TYR A 371 19.53 -24.78 -4.09
C TYR A 371 20.16 -25.71 -3.04
N TRP A 372 21.48 -25.92 -3.10
CA TRP A 372 22.21 -26.75 -2.14
C TRP A 372 22.13 -26.22 -0.70
N TRP A 373 21.95 -24.93 -0.50
CA TRP A 373 21.82 -24.38 0.84
C TRP A 373 20.41 -24.54 1.42
N MET A 374 19.38 -24.46 0.56
CA MET A 374 17.97 -24.52 0.98
C MET A 374 17.36 -25.93 0.97
N SER A 375 17.91 -26.88 0.23
CA SER A 375 17.44 -28.26 0.20
C SER A 375 17.79 -29.04 1.47
N GLU A 376 16.94 -29.99 1.87
CA GLU A 376 17.20 -30.88 2.99
C GLU A 376 18.48 -31.71 2.75
N PRO A 377 19.20 -32.12 3.80
CA PRO A 377 20.36 -33.01 3.66
C PRO A 377 20.09 -34.24 2.79
N ALA A 378 18.97 -34.93 3.01
CA ALA A 378 18.61 -36.13 2.26
C ALA A 378 18.35 -35.88 0.76
N ASP A 379 17.70 -34.77 0.42
CA ASP A 379 17.43 -34.40 -0.98
C ASP A 379 18.73 -34.04 -1.72
N ARG A 380 19.66 -33.38 -1.02
CA ARG A 380 20.99 -33.06 -1.54
C ARG A 380 21.78 -34.33 -1.81
N ASP A 381 21.79 -35.26 -0.86
CA ASP A 381 22.48 -36.54 -1.00
C ASP A 381 21.90 -37.36 -2.16
N ALA A 382 20.58 -37.38 -2.33
CA ALA A 382 19.92 -38.05 -3.44
C ALA A 382 20.32 -37.46 -4.81
N VAL A 383 20.42 -36.13 -4.91
CA VAL A 383 20.87 -35.46 -6.15
C VAL A 383 22.36 -35.72 -6.40
N LEU A 384 23.22 -35.68 -5.37
CA LEU A 384 24.64 -36.01 -5.49
C LEU A 384 24.84 -37.46 -5.95
N MET A 385 24.07 -38.40 -5.39
CA MET A 385 24.09 -39.80 -5.83
C MET A 385 23.70 -39.92 -7.30
N ASN A 386 22.63 -39.26 -7.75
CA ASN A 386 22.18 -39.30 -9.14
C ASN A 386 23.22 -38.70 -10.11
N VAL A 387 23.88 -37.61 -9.72
CA VAL A 387 24.97 -36.98 -10.49
C VAL A 387 26.20 -37.89 -10.57
N ALA A 388 26.58 -38.51 -9.46
CA ALA A 388 27.70 -39.45 -9.41
C ALA A 388 27.43 -40.70 -10.27
N ILE A 389 26.19 -41.20 -10.27
CA ILE A 389 25.77 -42.34 -11.09
C ILE A 389 25.77 -41.98 -12.59
N LYS A 390 25.30 -40.78 -12.97
CA LYS A 390 25.23 -40.35 -14.39
C LYS A 390 26.59 -40.04 -15.01
N ASN A 391 27.58 -39.63 -14.23
CA ASN A 391 28.88 -39.18 -14.75
C ASN A 391 29.93 -40.31 -14.90
N GLY A 392 29.57 -41.55 -14.56
CA GLY A 392 30.46 -42.70 -14.68
C GLY A 392 31.67 -42.67 -13.72
N PRO A 393 32.61 -43.63 -13.81
CA PRO A 393 33.51 -44.09 -12.74
C PRO A 393 34.64 -43.12 -12.32
N LYS A 394 34.47 -41.80 -12.48
CA LYS A 394 35.48 -40.79 -12.08
C LYS A 394 35.27 -40.20 -10.68
N ASP A 395 34.18 -40.54 -9.98
CA ASP A 395 33.81 -39.90 -8.70
C ASP A 395 33.45 -40.88 -7.57
N TYR A 396 34.20 -42.00 -7.45
CA TYR A 396 34.05 -42.94 -6.32
C TYR A 396 34.27 -42.27 -4.95
N HIS A 397 34.93 -41.11 -4.90
CA HIS A 397 35.13 -40.36 -3.65
C HIS A 397 33.82 -39.83 -3.06
N VAL A 398 32.86 -39.38 -3.88
CA VAL A 398 31.58 -38.83 -3.40
C VAL A 398 30.67 -39.95 -2.88
N VAL A 399 30.63 -41.09 -3.58
CA VAL A 399 29.87 -42.27 -3.14
C VAL A 399 30.49 -42.90 -1.88
N ALA A 400 31.82 -42.98 -1.81
CA ALA A 400 32.53 -43.47 -0.62
C ALA A 400 32.36 -42.53 0.60
N GLU A 401 32.31 -41.21 0.39
CA GLU A 401 32.14 -40.25 1.48
C GLU A 401 30.71 -40.26 2.06
N ILE A 402 29.69 -40.42 1.22
CA ILE A 402 28.29 -40.59 1.67
C ILE A 402 28.10 -41.92 2.40
N ALA A 403 28.67 -43.02 1.88
CA ALA A 403 28.61 -44.33 2.54
C ALA A 403 29.34 -44.33 3.90
N CYS A 404 30.51 -43.69 4.00
CA CYS A 404 31.27 -43.57 5.25
C CYS A 404 30.57 -42.71 6.31
N VAL A 405 29.82 -41.66 5.91
CA VAL A 405 29.07 -40.81 6.85
C VAL A 405 27.81 -41.51 7.37
N GLN A 406 27.08 -42.25 6.52
CA GLN A 406 25.94 -43.05 6.97
C GLN A 406 26.35 -44.24 7.85
N LEU A 407 27.47 -44.90 7.53
CA LEU A 407 28.06 -45.94 8.40
C LEU A 407 28.53 -45.38 9.75
N LYS A 408 28.94 -44.12 9.84
CA LYS A 408 29.35 -43.52 11.13
C LYS A 408 28.16 -43.16 12.02
N ASN A 409 27.02 -42.80 11.44
CA ASN A 409 25.80 -42.44 12.17
C ASN A 409 24.94 -43.64 12.56
N SER A 410 25.23 -44.85 12.06
CA SER A 410 24.53 -46.09 12.42
C SER A 410 25.22 -46.88 13.54
N TRP A 411 26.36 -46.38 14.04
CA TRP A 411 27.12 -46.92 15.18
C TRP A 411 27.15 -45.96 16.39
N GLN A 412 26.32 -44.92 16.39
CA GLN A 412 25.91 -44.13 17.56
C GLN A 412 24.43 -44.39 17.82
#